data_AF-A0A8J6P2F5-F1
#
_entry.id   AF-A0A8J6P2F5-F1
#
_cell.length_a   1.000
_cell.length_b   1.000
_cell.length_c   1.000
_cell.angle_alpha   90.00
_cell.angle_beta   90.00
_cell.angle_gamma   90.00
#
_symmetry.space_group_name_H-M   'P 1'
#
loop_
_entity.id
_entity.type
_entity.pdbx_description
1 polymer ?
#
loop_
_entity_poly.entity_id
_entity_poly.type
_entity_poly.pdbx_seq_one_letter_code
_entity_poly.pdbx_strand_id
1 'polypeptide(L)'
;MDNDLDDFVKSRFDFRYFVTPFEPLTLAWIGRAGYIHPFSASGKVYEDQLFFSGGIASVRGYRENMLRFDADGNPVGGLSAVSASMEARFDVGHNFEVTTFFDSGRVSRALKNAGSDEFRNSVGVGLRYHTPIGPVGLLYGHKLDPRPDESTGRWYFTIGYTF
;
A
#
# COMPACT_ATOMS: atom_id res chain seq x y z
N MET A 1 29.72 -25.44 -4.33
CA MET A 1 28.70 -24.55 -4.91
C MET A 1 28.22 -23.70 -3.75
N ASP A 2 28.85 -22.54 -3.54
CA ASP A 2 28.42 -21.59 -2.52
C ASP A 2 27.12 -20.93 -3.01
N ASN A 3 26.03 -21.23 -2.32
CA ASN A 3 24.75 -20.57 -2.55
C ASN A 3 24.74 -19.26 -1.73
N ASP A 4 25.54 -18.29 -2.15
CA ASP A 4 25.79 -16.98 -1.51
C ASP A 4 24.77 -15.91 -1.96
N LEU A 5 23.56 -16.32 -2.34
CA LEU A 5 22.58 -15.42 -2.96
C LEU A 5 21.49 -14.91 -2.01
N ASP A 6 21.23 -15.58 -0.88
CA ASP A 6 20.09 -15.26 -0.01
C ASP A 6 20.42 -15.36 1.50
N ASP A 7 21.37 -14.56 1.96
CA ASP A 7 21.76 -14.50 3.37
C ASP A 7 20.94 -13.48 4.18
N PHE A 8 19.62 -13.58 4.12
CA PHE A 8 18.72 -12.72 4.88
C PHE A 8 17.46 -13.44 5.36
N VAL A 9 16.89 -12.97 6.47
CA VAL A 9 15.54 -13.33 6.91
C VAL A 9 14.58 -12.23 6.48
N LYS A 10 13.53 -12.59 5.75
CA LYS A 10 12.45 -11.67 5.36
C LYS A 10 11.17 -12.00 6.12
N SER A 11 10.77 -11.11 7.01
CA SER A 11 9.55 -11.24 7.80
C SER A 11 8.45 -10.34 7.24
N ARG A 12 7.22 -10.86 7.22
CA ARG A 12 6.01 -10.13 6.83
C ARG A 12 4.92 -10.39 7.85
N PHE A 13 4.19 -9.34 8.21
CA PHE A 13 3.03 -9.39 9.08
C PHE A 13 1.88 -8.68 8.40
N ASP A 14 0.73 -9.35 8.34
CA ASP A 14 -0.51 -8.85 7.76
C ASP A 14 -1.63 -8.97 8.80
N PHE A 15 -2.27 -7.84 9.09
CA PHE A 15 -3.40 -7.73 10.00
C PHE A 15 -4.60 -7.19 9.26
N ARG A 16 -5.77 -7.79 9.48
CA ARG A 16 -7.04 -7.36 8.92
C ARG A 16 -8.15 -7.55 9.95
N TYR A 17 -8.94 -6.52 10.15
CA TYR A 17 -10.07 -6.54 11.06
C TYR A 17 -11.26 -5.84 10.41
N PHE A 18 -12.45 -6.42 10.57
CA PHE A 18 -13.69 -5.94 9.97
C PHE A 18 -14.78 -5.96 11.04
N VAL A 19 -15.60 -4.92 11.08
CA VAL A 19 -16.79 -4.87 11.93
C VAL A 19 -17.92 -4.16 11.21
N THR A 20 -19.13 -4.72 11.32
CA THR A 20 -20.35 -4.16 10.72
C THR A 20 -21.29 -3.76 11.86
N PRO A 21 -21.10 -2.57 12.47
CA PRO A 21 -21.84 -2.18 13.67
C PRO A 21 -23.35 -1.96 13.42
N PHE A 22 -23.71 -1.64 12.18
CA PHE A 22 -25.09 -1.54 11.70
C PHE A 22 -25.11 -1.98 10.24
N GLU A 23 -26.26 -2.49 9.78
CA GLU A 23 -26.39 -3.14 8.47
C GLU A 23 -25.74 -2.39 7.29
N PRO A 24 -25.92 -1.07 7.13
CA PRO A 24 -25.35 -0.37 5.98
C PRO A 24 -23.87 -0.03 6.13
N LEU A 25 -23.22 -0.17 7.29
CA LEU A 25 -21.83 0.26 7.50
C LEU A 25 -20.93 -0.91 7.87
N THR A 26 -19.88 -1.11 7.07
CA THR A 26 -18.72 -1.93 7.43
C THR A 26 -17.48 -1.06 7.60
N LEU A 27 -16.82 -1.19 8.74
CA LEU A 27 -15.52 -0.60 9.00
C LEU A 27 -14.43 -1.66 8.83
N ALA A 28 -13.31 -1.29 8.21
CA ALA A 28 -12.17 -2.16 7.99
C ALA A 28 -10.87 -1.49 8.45
N TRP A 29 -10.00 -2.27 9.07
CA TRP A 29 -8.64 -1.89 9.44
C TRP A 29 -7.68 -2.90 8.84
N ILE A 30 -6.71 -2.42 8.08
CA ILE A 30 -5.70 -3.26 7.43
C ILE A 30 -4.33 -2.72 7.84
N GLY A 31 -3.47 -3.58 8.36
CA GLY A 31 -2.09 -3.26 8.70
C GLY A 31 -1.14 -4.23 8.02
N ARG A 32 -0.02 -3.74 7.50
CA ARG A 32 1.06 -4.56 6.96
C ARG A 32 2.40 -4.04 7.43
N ALA A 33 3.27 -4.95 7.82
CA ALA A 33 4.64 -4.64 8.20
C ALA A 33 5.60 -5.66 7.58
N GLY A 34 6.74 -5.19 7.10
CA GLY A 34 7.78 -5.99 6.48
C GLY A 34 9.16 -5.56 6.96
N TYR A 35 10.03 -6.52 7.17
CA TYR A 35 11.42 -6.28 7.55
C TYR A 35 12.35 -7.35 6.98
N ILE A 36 13.51 -6.94 6.48
CA ILE A 36 14.59 -7.81 6.01
C ILE A 36 15.78 -7.65 6.95
N HIS A 37 16.25 -8.77 7.48
CA HIS A 37 17.42 -8.85 8.33
C HIS A 37 18.53 -9.67 7.63
N PRO A 38 19.54 -9.02 7.03
CA PRO A 38 20.70 -9.71 6.49
C PRO A 38 21.53 -10.33 7.63
N PHE A 39 22.08 -11.53 7.43
CA PHE A 39 22.83 -12.24 8.46
C PHE A 39 24.23 -12.73 8.06
N SER A 40 24.66 -12.59 6.80
CA SER A 40 26.05 -12.92 6.43
C SER A 40 27.03 -11.76 6.54
N ALA A 41 28.32 -12.12 6.51
CA ALA A 41 29.43 -11.17 6.50
C ALA A 41 29.44 -10.27 5.26
N SER A 42 28.84 -10.70 4.13
CA SER A 42 28.65 -9.87 2.93
C SER A 42 27.39 -8.99 3.05
N GLY A 43 26.37 -9.44 3.81
CA GLY A 43 25.16 -8.69 4.13
C GLY A 43 24.35 -8.25 2.90
N LYS A 44 24.57 -8.88 1.74
CA LYS A 44 24.08 -8.39 0.46
C LYS A 44 22.62 -8.80 0.26
N VAL A 45 21.75 -7.79 0.11
CA VAL A 45 20.35 -7.96 -0.29
C VAL A 45 20.18 -7.37 -1.68
N TYR A 46 19.56 -8.12 -2.59
CA TYR A 46 19.29 -7.66 -3.96
C TYR A 46 18.01 -6.81 -4.04
N GLU A 47 17.91 -5.94 -5.05
CA GLU A 47 16.81 -4.98 -5.19
C GLU A 47 15.43 -5.64 -5.36
N ASP A 48 15.38 -6.82 -5.99
CA ASP A 48 14.18 -7.65 -6.17
C ASP A 48 13.65 -8.21 -4.83
N GLN A 49 14.51 -8.27 -3.81
CA GLN A 49 14.13 -8.68 -2.47
C GLN A 49 13.54 -7.56 -1.63
N LEU A 50 13.66 -6.29 -2.05
CA LEU A 50 13.22 -5.15 -1.24
C LEU A 50 11.70 -5.07 -1.10
N PHE A 51 11.27 -4.35 -0.07
CA PHE A 51 9.87 -3.96 0.06
C PHE A 51 9.61 -2.67 -0.71
N PHE A 52 8.51 -2.69 -1.46
CA PHE A 52 7.97 -1.53 -2.15
C PHE A 52 6.55 -1.30 -1.66
N SER A 53 6.10 -0.05 -1.75
CA SER A 53 4.76 0.33 -1.30
C SER A 53 4.32 1.61 -2.03
N GLY A 54 3.02 1.89 -1.99
CA GLY A 54 2.32 2.84 -2.85
C GLY A 54 1.51 2.09 -3.90
N GLY A 55 0.33 2.59 -4.23
CA GLY A 55 -0.59 1.93 -5.15
C GLY A 55 -1.80 1.33 -4.46
N ILE A 56 -2.59 0.57 -5.21
CA ILE A 56 -3.95 0.21 -4.79
C ILE A 56 -3.99 -0.72 -3.58
N ALA A 57 -2.97 -1.56 -3.43
CA ALA A 57 -2.90 -2.57 -2.40
C ALA A 57 -2.25 -2.07 -1.09
N SER A 58 -1.79 -0.81 -1.03
CA SER A 58 -1.06 -0.29 0.14
C SER A 58 -1.48 1.14 0.49
N VAL A 59 -0.89 2.15 -0.15
CA VAL A 59 -1.24 3.56 0.04
C VAL A 59 -1.80 4.10 -1.28
N ARG A 60 -3.13 4.16 -1.36
CA ARG A 60 -3.84 4.65 -2.55
C ARG A 60 -3.56 6.14 -2.78
N GLY A 61 -3.82 6.60 -3.99
CA GLY A 61 -3.45 7.94 -4.46
C GLY A 61 -1.98 8.03 -4.94
N TYR A 62 -1.10 7.15 -4.46
CA TYR A 62 0.28 7.03 -4.92
C TYR A 62 0.40 6.06 -6.10
N ARG A 63 1.39 6.29 -6.97
CA ARG A 63 1.75 5.33 -8.02
C ARG A 63 2.26 4.03 -7.38
N GLU A 64 2.06 2.91 -8.07
CA GLU A 64 2.54 1.61 -7.61
C GLU A 64 4.04 1.68 -7.28
N ASN A 65 4.42 1.24 -6.07
CA ASN A 65 5.80 1.20 -5.58
C ASN A 65 6.51 2.56 -5.40
N MET A 66 5.80 3.69 -5.55
CA MET A 66 6.38 5.03 -5.59
C MET A 66 6.30 5.81 -4.27
N LEU A 67 6.16 5.15 -3.12
CA LEU A 67 6.34 5.85 -1.83
C LEU A 67 7.78 6.31 -1.60
N ARG A 68 8.75 5.60 -2.20
CA ARG A 68 10.18 5.92 -2.15
C ARG A 68 10.82 5.71 -3.51
N PHE A 69 11.35 6.80 -4.08
CA PHE A 69 11.94 6.82 -5.41
C PHE A 69 13.19 7.73 -5.45
N ASP A 70 14.02 7.57 -6.47
CA ASP A 70 15.23 8.37 -6.70
C ASP A 70 14.96 9.64 -7.54
N ALA A 71 16.00 10.44 -7.80
CA ALA A 71 15.88 11.69 -8.55
C ALA A 71 15.39 11.49 -10.00
N ASP A 72 15.55 10.29 -10.55
CA ASP A 72 15.09 9.92 -11.90
C ASP A 72 13.65 9.40 -11.90
N GLY A 73 13.01 9.31 -10.73
CA GLY A 73 11.65 8.82 -10.58
C GLY A 73 11.54 7.29 -10.59
N ASN A 74 12.64 6.57 -10.32
CA ASN A 74 12.61 5.10 -10.23
C ASN A 74 12.34 4.65 -8.80
N PRO A 75 11.50 3.62 -8.59
CA PRO A 75 11.25 3.07 -7.26
C PRO A 75 12.52 2.41 -6.72
N VAL A 76 12.92 2.75 -5.51
CA VAL A 76 14.17 2.22 -4.89
C VAL A 76 13.91 1.17 -3.81
N GLY A 77 12.68 1.09 -3.29
CA GLY A 77 12.32 0.15 -2.24
C GLY A 77 13.09 0.34 -0.94
N GLY A 78 13.02 -0.65 -0.05
CA GLY A 78 13.78 -0.65 1.20
C GLY A 78 13.70 -1.95 1.97
N LEU A 79 14.58 -2.09 2.97
CA LEU A 79 14.62 -3.27 3.83
C LEU A 79 13.45 -3.34 4.80
N SER A 80 12.69 -2.24 4.97
CA SER A 80 11.48 -2.25 5.78
C SER A 80 10.38 -1.43 5.13
N ALA A 81 9.15 -1.93 5.22
CA ALA A 81 7.96 -1.19 4.86
C ALA A 81 6.87 -1.39 5.90
N VAL A 82 6.06 -0.36 6.13
CA VAL A 82 4.84 -0.45 6.93
C VAL A 82 3.74 0.28 6.19
N SER A 83 2.52 -0.23 6.26
CA SER A 83 1.33 0.46 5.76
C SER A 83 0.12 0.13 6.63
N ALA A 84 -0.73 1.11 6.84
CA ALA A 84 -2.01 0.96 7.51
C ALA A 84 -3.11 1.63 6.68
N SER A 85 -4.29 1.04 6.72
CA SER A 85 -5.48 1.57 6.06
C SER A 85 -6.68 1.43 6.97
N MET A 86 -7.50 2.48 7.01
CA MET A 86 -8.81 2.50 7.64
C MET A 86 -9.83 2.78 6.55
N GLU A 87 -10.88 1.95 6.47
CA GLU A 87 -11.96 2.12 5.50
C GLU A 87 -13.32 2.12 6.17
N ALA A 88 -14.21 2.96 5.67
CA ALA A 88 -15.63 2.91 5.94
C ALA A 88 -16.38 2.64 4.65
N ARG A 89 -17.15 1.56 4.62
CA ARG A 89 -17.92 1.08 3.48
C ARG A 89 -19.40 1.15 3.80
N PHE A 90 -20.13 1.91 2.99
CA PHE A 90 -21.56 2.16 3.12
C PHE A 90 -22.30 1.43 2.01
N ASP A 91 -23.10 0.43 2.35
CA ASP A 91 -24.11 -0.12 1.44
C ASP A 91 -25.23 0.91 1.29
N VAL A 92 -25.39 1.45 0.08
CA VAL A 92 -26.41 2.45 -0.25
C VAL A 92 -27.61 1.85 -0.97
N GLY A 93 -27.69 0.51 -1.04
CA GLY A 93 -28.74 -0.23 -1.70
C GLY A 93 -28.51 -0.37 -3.21
N HIS A 94 -29.40 -1.13 -3.86
CA HIS A 94 -29.36 -1.38 -5.31
C HIS A 94 -28.01 -1.91 -5.82
N ASN A 95 -27.32 -2.71 -5.01
CA ASN A 95 -25.98 -3.25 -5.27
C ASN A 95 -24.87 -2.19 -5.35
N PHE A 96 -25.06 -0.99 -4.79
CA PHE A 96 -24.02 0.03 -4.71
C PHE A 96 -23.42 0.15 -3.31
N GLU A 97 -22.11 0.32 -3.27
CA GLU A 97 -21.35 0.58 -2.04
C GLU A 97 -20.50 1.84 -2.23
N VAL A 98 -20.59 2.79 -1.30
CA VAL A 98 -19.72 3.96 -1.21
C VAL A 98 -18.65 3.69 -0.17
N THR A 99 -17.38 3.92 -0.51
CA THR A 99 -16.27 3.76 0.42
C THR A 99 -15.58 5.09 0.64
N THR A 100 -15.15 5.33 1.88
CA THR A 100 -14.13 6.33 2.19
C THR A 100 -12.96 5.64 2.88
N PHE A 101 -11.76 6.16 2.71
CA PHE A 101 -10.58 5.56 3.31
C PHE A 101 -9.53 6.59 3.70
N PHE A 102 -8.68 6.19 4.64
CA PHE A 102 -7.42 6.82 4.98
C PHE A 102 -6.32 5.77 4.92
N ASP A 103 -5.28 6.04 4.13
CA ASP A 103 -4.10 5.18 4.05
C ASP A 103 -2.86 5.93 4.51
N SER A 104 -1.99 5.25 5.23
CA SER A 104 -0.69 5.74 5.65
C SER A 104 0.36 4.67 5.44
N GLY A 105 1.54 5.03 4.95
CA GLY A 105 2.61 4.06 4.81
C GLY A 105 3.97 4.67 4.57
N ARG A 106 4.99 3.84 4.69
CA ARG A 106 6.38 4.21 4.56
C ARG A 106 7.22 3.04 4.07
N VAL A 107 8.23 3.36 3.27
CA VAL A 107 9.36 2.48 2.98
C VAL A 107 10.63 3.12 3.56
N SER A 108 11.45 2.34 4.26
CA SER A 108 12.64 2.83 4.96
C SER A 108 13.82 1.87 4.79
N ARG A 109 15.02 2.32 5.16
CA ARG A 109 16.26 1.54 5.04
C ARG A 109 16.53 1.08 3.60
N ALA A 110 16.50 2.03 2.67
CA ALA A 110 16.89 1.77 1.29
C ALA A 110 18.38 1.44 1.19
N LEU A 111 18.74 0.61 0.20
CA LEU A 111 20.13 0.31 -0.12
C LEU A 111 20.82 1.48 -0.82
N LYS A 112 20.04 2.30 -1.53
CA LYS A 112 20.45 3.55 -2.16
C LYS A 112 20.07 4.71 -1.24
N ASN A 113 20.97 5.68 -1.07
CA ASN A 113 20.70 6.94 -0.38
C ASN A 113 19.82 7.87 -1.23
N ALA A 114 18.59 7.44 -1.48
CA ALA A 114 17.61 8.11 -2.33
C ALA A 114 16.21 7.96 -1.73
N GLY A 115 15.37 8.98 -1.90
CA GLY A 115 14.02 9.04 -1.33
C GLY A 115 13.98 9.42 0.16
N SER A 116 12.77 9.49 0.73
CA SER A 116 12.53 9.89 2.13
C SER A 116 11.90 8.76 2.95
N ASP A 117 12.33 8.66 4.22
CA ASP A 117 11.82 7.74 5.26
C ASP A 117 10.60 8.34 6.00
N GLU A 118 9.90 9.29 5.39
CA GLU A 118 8.68 9.87 5.95
C GLU A 118 7.48 8.98 5.68
N PHE A 119 6.49 9.06 6.57
CA PHE A 119 5.17 8.54 6.28
C PHE A 119 4.51 9.39 5.20
N ARG A 120 3.84 8.69 4.28
CA ARG A 120 3.04 9.29 3.23
C ARG A 120 1.60 8.91 3.45
N ASN A 121 0.71 9.87 3.31
CA ASN A 121 -0.67 9.72 3.70
C ASN A 121 -1.60 10.06 2.54
N SER A 122 -2.76 9.42 2.53
CA SER A 122 -3.82 9.72 1.58
C SER A 122 -5.18 9.53 2.22
N VAL A 123 -6.15 10.22 1.67
CA VAL A 123 -7.57 9.96 1.88
C VAL A 123 -8.21 9.70 0.54
N GLY A 124 -9.35 9.03 0.53
CA GLY A 124 -10.06 8.87 -0.72
C GLY A 124 -11.46 8.37 -0.59
N VAL A 125 -12.08 8.28 -1.74
CA VAL A 125 -13.47 7.84 -1.92
C VAL A 125 -13.54 6.80 -3.03
N GLY A 126 -14.52 5.93 -2.95
CA GLY A 126 -14.77 4.93 -3.97
C GLY A 126 -16.25 4.63 -4.12
N LEU A 127 -16.63 4.23 -5.32
CA LEU A 127 -17.93 3.67 -5.62
C LEU A 127 -17.72 2.26 -6.13
N ARG A 128 -18.42 1.29 -5.55
CA ARG A 128 -18.46 -0.09 -6.02
C ARG A 128 -19.88 -0.48 -6.42
N TYR A 129 -19.96 -1.32 -7.44
CA TYR A 129 -21.19 -1.96 -7.88
C TYR A 129 -21.02 -3.47 -7.78
N HIS A 130 -21.88 -4.13 -7.01
CA HIS A 130 -21.84 -5.57 -6.80
C HIS A 130 -22.51 -6.27 -7.98
N THR A 131 -21.70 -6.97 -8.77
CA THR A 131 -22.17 -7.82 -9.87
C THR A 131 -22.23 -9.29 -9.42
N PRO A 132 -22.91 -10.18 -10.17
CA PRO A 132 -22.90 -11.62 -9.88
C PRO A 132 -21.50 -12.25 -9.86
N ILE A 133 -20.52 -11.65 -10.55
CA ILE A 133 -19.13 -12.15 -10.62
C ILE A 133 -18.18 -11.42 -9.65
N GLY A 134 -18.70 -10.54 -8.80
CA GLY A 134 -17.95 -9.76 -7.82
C GLY A 134 -18.12 -8.24 -7.98
N PRO A 135 -17.61 -7.44 -7.03
CA PRO A 135 -17.70 -6.00 -7.10
C PRO A 135 -16.80 -5.44 -8.20
N VAL A 136 -17.31 -4.46 -8.96
CA VAL A 136 -16.50 -3.58 -9.80
C VAL A 136 -16.47 -2.20 -9.16
N GLY A 137 -15.34 -1.50 -9.21
CA GLY A 137 -15.18 -0.26 -8.46
C GLY A 137 -14.35 0.79 -9.16
N LEU A 138 -14.66 2.05 -8.83
CA LEU A 138 -13.89 3.21 -9.20
C LEU A 138 -13.53 3.96 -7.92
N LEU A 139 -12.25 4.18 -7.69
CA LEU A 139 -11.74 4.85 -6.49
C LEU A 139 -10.85 6.01 -6.87
N TYR A 140 -10.89 7.08 -6.08
CA TYR A 140 -9.95 8.19 -6.14
C TYR A 140 -9.25 8.35 -4.80
N GLY A 141 -7.91 8.28 -4.82
CA GLY A 141 -7.07 8.63 -3.67
C GLY A 141 -6.43 9.99 -3.86
N HIS A 142 -6.55 10.86 -2.85
CA HIS A 142 -5.93 12.17 -2.75
C HIS A 142 -4.78 12.12 -1.75
N LYS A 143 -3.60 12.60 -2.15
CA LYS A 143 -2.43 12.67 -1.27
C LYS A 143 -2.57 13.85 -0.32
N LEU A 144 -2.35 13.63 0.96
CA LEU A 144 -2.39 14.70 1.95
C LEU A 144 -1.09 15.52 1.98
N ASP A 145 0.00 14.90 1.54
CA ASP A 145 1.36 15.44 1.58
C ASP A 145 2.06 15.33 0.21
N PRO A 146 1.47 15.83 -0.90
CA PRO A 146 2.09 15.72 -2.22
C PRO A 146 3.43 16.45 -2.27
N ARG A 147 4.44 15.83 -2.89
CA ARG A 147 5.71 16.49 -3.21
C ARG A 147 5.58 17.33 -4.49
N PRO A 148 6.48 18.31 -4.74
CA PRO A 148 6.38 19.19 -5.92
C PRO A 148 6.35 18.45 -7.27
N ASP A 149 6.96 17.27 -7.34
CA ASP A 149 7.07 16.39 -8.52
C ASP A 149 5.96 15.33 -8.59
N GLU A 150 5.01 15.35 -7.66
CA GLU A 150 3.94 14.38 -7.56
C GLU A 150 2.57 14.92 -7.99
N SER A 151 1.76 14.07 -8.63
CA SER A 151 0.33 14.36 -8.81
C SER A 151 -0.39 14.48 -7.46
N THR A 152 -1.47 15.25 -7.42
CA THR A 152 -2.30 15.44 -6.21
C THR A 152 -3.09 14.18 -5.79
N GLY A 153 -3.24 13.22 -6.70
CA GLY A 153 -4.00 11.99 -6.45
C GLY A 153 -3.96 11.04 -7.64
N ARG A 154 -4.78 9.99 -7.56
CA ARG A 154 -4.87 8.94 -8.59
C ARG A 154 -6.23 8.23 -8.57
N TRP A 155 -6.73 7.92 -9.76
CA TRP A 155 -7.87 7.05 -9.99
C TRP A 155 -7.45 5.57 -10.09
N TYR A 156 -8.31 4.68 -9.61
CA TYR A 156 -8.16 3.24 -9.70
C TYR A 156 -9.46 2.61 -10.17
N PHE A 157 -9.34 1.62 -11.03
CA PHE A 157 -10.41 0.71 -11.39
C PHE A 157 -10.17 -0.65 -10.75
N THR A 158 -11.20 -1.25 -10.16
CA THR A 158 -11.10 -2.53 -9.44
C THR A 158 -12.10 -3.54 -9.95
N ILE A 159 -11.68 -4.79 -10.02
CA ILE A 159 -12.54 -5.95 -10.21
C ILE A 159 -12.26 -6.90 -9.04
N GLY A 160 -13.30 -7.33 -8.34
CA GLY A 160 -13.18 -8.07 -7.09
C GLY A 160 -12.80 -7.19 -5.91
N TYR A 161 -12.63 -7.82 -4.75
CA TYR A 161 -12.10 -7.14 -3.58
C TYR A 161 -10.58 -7.07 -3.68
N THR A 162 -10.02 -5.87 -3.51
CA THR A 162 -8.56 -5.66 -3.48
C THR A 162 -7.94 -6.10 -2.14
N PHE A 163 -8.78 -6.55 -1.21
CA PHE A 163 -8.45 -7.02 0.13
C PHE A 163 -9.56 -7.92 0.67
#